data_AF-A0A5K1D6X2-F1
#
_entry.id   AF-A0A5K1D6X2-F1
#
_cell.length_a   1.000
_cell.length_b   1.000
_cell.length_c   1.000
_cell.angle_alpha   90.00
_cell.angle_beta   90.00
_cell.angle_gamma   90.00
#
_symmetry.space_group_name_H-M   'P 1'
#
loop_
_entity.id
_entity.type
_entity.pdbx_description
1 polymer ?
#
loop_
_entity_poly.entity_id
_entity_poly.type
_entity_poly.pdbx_seq_one_letter_code
_entity_poly.pdbx_strand_id
1 'polypeptide(L)'
;MYSNFKEQAIEYVRQAVQEDNAGNYAKAFPLYMNALEYFKTHLKYEKNPKIRDAITQKFTEYLRRAEEIRAALDEGTTPGSGGNSSVDAAVATRPKSKPKDGGGNDGEDQEQSKLRAGLNSAIIREKPNVKWNDVAGLESAKQALQEAVILPVKFPQFFT
;
A
#
# COMPACT_ATOMS: atom_id res chain seq x y z
N MET A 1 9.47 -29.29 -4.28
CA MET A 1 10.11 -28.01 -3.92
C MET A 1 9.18 -26.89 -4.35
N TYR A 2 8.44 -26.29 -3.41
CA TYR A 2 7.80 -25.01 -3.67
C TYR A 2 8.93 -23.98 -3.60
N SER A 3 9.52 -23.60 -4.73
CA SER A 3 10.46 -22.48 -4.74
C SER A 3 9.71 -21.28 -4.16
N ASN A 4 10.26 -20.66 -3.12
CA ASN A 4 9.57 -19.65 -2.34
C ASN A 4 9.58 -18.29 -3.07
N PHE A 5 8.97 -18.28 -4.26
CA PHE A 5 8.89 -17.11 -5.14
C PHE A 5 8.30 -15.89 -4.43
N LYS A 6 7.42 -16.11 -3.45
CA LYS A 6 6.87 -15.06 -2.60
C LYS A 6 7.95 -14.40 -1.73
N GLU A 7 8.81 -15.18 -1.07
CA GLU A 7 9.92 -14.64 -0.28
C GLU A 7 10.92 -13.89 -1.14
N GLN A 8 11.26 -14.43 -2.31
CA GLN A 8 12.14 -13.75 -3.27
C GLN A 8 11.54 -12.42 -3.74
N ALA A 9 10.24 -12.39 -4.08
CA ALA A 9 9.56 -11.15 -4.45
C ALA A 9 9.65 -10.11 -3.32
N ILE A 10 9.43 -10.52 -2.07
CA ILE A 10 9.49 -9.62 -0.90
C ILE A 10 10.90 -9.06 -0.69
N GLU A 11 11.94 -9.86 -0.92
CA GLU A 11 13.33 -9.40 -0.83
C GLU A 11 13.63 -8.32 -1.87
N TYR A 12 13.27 -8.55 -3.14
CA TYR A 12 13.43 -7.54 -4.18
C TYR A 12 12.62 -6.27 -3.90
N VAL A 13 11.38 -6.39 -3.40
CA VAL A 13 10.57 -5.22 -3.00
C VAL A 13 11.26 -4.41 -1.91
N ARG A 14 11.83 -5.06 -0.89
CA ARG A 14 12.54 -4.35 0.19
C ARG A 14 13.72 -3.54 -0.36
N GLN A 15 14.52 -4.15 -1.22
CA GLN A 15 15.65 -3.46 -1.85
C GLN A 15 15.16 -2.34 -2.77
N ALA A 16 14.12 -2.59 -3.57
CA ALA A 16 13.54 -1.59 -4.47
C ALA A 16 13.04 -0.36 -3.72
N VAL A 17 12.27 -0.56 -2.64
CA VAL A 17 11.74 0.53 -1.80
C VAL A 17 12.86 1.30 -1.11
N GLN A 18 13.93 0.61 -0.69
CA GLN A 18 15.08 1.26 -0.08
C GLN A 18 15.79 2.19 -1.07
N GLU A 19 16.04 1.73 -2.29
CA GLU A 19 16.68 2.53 -3.34
C GLU A 19 15.76 3.64 -3.84
N ASP A 20 14.45 3.38 -3.94
CA ASP A 20 13.43 4.36 -4.32
C ASP A 20 13.36 5.52 -3.30
N ASN A 21 13.29 5.20 -2.00
CA ASN A 21 13.33 6.19 -0.92
C ASN A 21 14.67 6.95 -0.88
N ALA A 22 15.76 6.35 -1.35
CA ALA A 22 17.05 7.00 -1.48
C ALA A 22 17.17 7.89 -2.73
N GLY A 23 16.15 7.93 -3.60
CA GLY A 23 16.15 8.65 -4.88
C GLY A 23 16.99 7.97 -5.96
N ASN A 24 17.46 6.74 -5.72
CA ASN A 24 18.25 5.96 -6.67
C ASN A 24 17.35 5.23 -7.67
N TYR A 25 16.57 6.00 -8.43
CA TYR A 25 15.57 5.51 -9.38
C TYR A 25 16.12 4.53 -10.41
N ALA A 26 17.35 4.75 -10.89
CA ALA A 26 18.02 3.87 -11.85
C ALA A 26 18.27 2.45 -11.30
N LYS A 27 18.45 2.31 -9.98
CA LYS A 27 18.59 1.00 -9.30
C LYS A 27 17.24 0.46 -8.83
N ALA A 28 16.33 1.33 -8.40
CA ALA A 28 15.02 0.93 -7.92
C ALA A 28 14.16 0.28 -9.02
N PHE A 29 14.17 0.83 -10.23
CA PHE A 29 13.38 0.33 -11.36
C PHE A 29 13.61 -1.16 -11.68
N PRO A 30 14.84 -1.63 -11.94
CA PRO A 30 15.07 -3.05 -12.22
C PRO A 30 14.73 -3.96 -11.03
N LEU A 31 14.90 -3.50 -9.78
CA LEU A 31 14.51 -4.26 -8.60
C LEU A 31 12.99 -4.44 -8.51
N TYR A 32 12.20 -3.42 -8.83
CA TYR A 32 10.74 -3.54 -8.93
C TYR A 32 10.33 -4.51 -10.04
N MET A 33 10.98 -4.46 -11.22
CA MET A 33 10.69 -5.40 -12.31
C MET A 33 10.96 -6.85 -11.90
N ASN A 34 12.08 -7.12 -11.24
CA ASN A 34 12.39 -8.45 -10.71
C ASN A 34 11.33 -8.92 -9.71
N ALA A 35 10.94 -8.07 -8.74
CA ALA A 35 9.89 -8.40 -7.78
C ALA A 35 8.57 -8.78 -8.46
N LEU A 36 8.17 -8.03 -9.49
CA LEU A 36 6.94 -8.29 -10.25
C LEU A 36 7.00 -9.64 -10.98
N GLU A 37 8.15 -10.01 -11.54
CA GLU A 37 8.33 -11.32 -12.19
C GLU A 37 8.13 -12.49 -11.20
N TYR A 38 8.67 -12.37 -10.00
CA TYR A 38 8.47 -13.35 -8.94
C TYR A 38 7.02 -13.40 -8.45
N PHE A 39 6.35 -12.25 -8.30
CA PHE A 39 4.92 -12.21 -7.97
C PHE A 39 4.06 -12.83 -9.06
N LYS A 40 4.34 -12.57 -10.34
CA LYS A 40 3.64 -13.19 -11.48
C LYS A 40 3.79 -14.72 -11.43
N THR A 41 4.99 -15.20 -11.16
CA THR A 41 5.26 -16.64 -11.02
C THR A 41 4.51 -17.23 -9.82
N HIS A 42 4.52 -16.57 -8.67
CA HIS A 42 3.76 -17.01 -7.50
C HIS A 42 2.25 -17.05 -7.75
N LEU A 43 1.69 -16.00 -8.39
CA LEU A 43 0.28 -15.93 -8.78
C LEU A 43 -0.13 -17.01 -9.78
N LYS A 44 0.79 -17.59 -10.56
CA LYS A 44 0.47 -18.72 -11.44
C LYS A 44 0.10 -19.98 -10.66
N TYR A 45 0.66 -20.16 -9.46
CA TYR A 45 0.51 -21.38 -8.66
C TYR A 45 -0.30 -21.19 -7.37
N GLU A 46 -0.62 -19.95 -6.99
CA GLU A 46 -1.46 -19.66 -5.83
C GLU A 46 -2.93 -20.00 -6.12
N LYS A 47 -3.54 -20.81 -5.24
CA LYS A 47 -4.92 -21.30 -5.38
C LYS A 47 -5.89 -20.60 -4.44
N ASN A 48 -5.39 -20.02 -3.35
CA ASN A 48 -6.24 -19.36 -2.37
C ASN A 48 -6.65 -17.97 -2.90
N PRO A 49 -7.95 -17.74 -3.19
CA PRO A 49 -8.41 -16.50 -3.81
C PRO A 49 -8.07 -15.27 -2.96
N LYS A 50 -8.17 -15.35 -1.63
CA LYS A 50 -7.84 -14.23 -0.75
C LYS A 50 -6.36 -13.84 -0.84
N ILE A 51 -5.47 -14.82 -0.96
CA ILE A 51 -4.04 -14.58 -1.10
C ILE A 51 -3.73 -14.04 -2.51
N ARG A 52 -4.37 -14.59 -3.55
CA ARG A 52 -4.25 -14.08 -4.92
C ARG A 52 -4.65 -12.61 -5.00
N ASP A 53 -5.78 -12.24 -4.41
CA ASP A 53 -6.29 -10.87 -4.44
C ASP A 53 -5.34 -9.93 -3.71
N ALA A 54 -4.88 -10.30 -2.51
CA ALA A 54 -3.92 -9.52 -1.75
C ALA A 54 -2.59 -9.31 -2.51
N ILE A 55 -2.08 -10.36 -3.16
CA ILE A 55 -0.82 -10.28 -3.93
C ILE A 55 -1.03 -9.51 -5.24
N THR A 56 -2.19 -9.64 -5.88
CA THR A 56 -2.53 -8.89 -7.09
C THR A 56 -2.62 -7.39 -6.79
N GLN A 57 -3.22 -7.02 -5.66
CA GLN A 57 -3.27 -5.63 -5.22
C GLN A 57 -1.84 -5.06 -5.05
N LYS A 58 -0.96 -5.78 -4.35
CA LYS A 58 0.44 -5.37 -4.20
C LYS A 58 1.21 -5.35 -5.52
N PHE A 59 0.96 -6.31 -6.41
CA PHE A 59 1.54 -6.33 -7.75
C PHE A 59 1.20 -5.06 -8.53
N THR A 60 -0.08 -4.66 -8.53
CA THR A 60 -0.52 -3.43 -9.22
C THR A 60 0.08 -2.17 -8.60
N GLU A 61 0.15 -2.10 -7.26
CA GLU A 61 0.81 -0.98 -6.55
C GLU A 61 2.28 -0.82 -6.98
N TYR A 62 3.05 -1.91 -6.98
CA TYR A 62 4.47 -1.87 -7.35
C TYR A 62 4.68 -1.66 -8.86
N LEU A 63 3.79 -2.17 -9.71
CA LEU A 63 3.82 -1.90 -11.14
C LEU A 63 3.66 -0.41 -11.42
N ARG A 64 2.65 0.23 -10.82
CA ARG A 64 2.42 1.67 -10.96
C ARG A 64 3.63 2.48 -10.50
N ARG A 65 4.22 2.13 -9.36
CA ARG A 65 5.42 2.83 -8.87
C ARG A 65 6.59 2.69 -9.85
N ALA A 66 6.77 1.51 -10.43
CA ALA A 66 7.82 1.30 -11.42
C ALA A 66 7.57 2.08 -12.73
N GLU A 67 6.31 2.24 -13.15
CA GLU A 67 5.96 3.11 -14.29
C GLU A 67 6.28 4.59 -14.01
N GLU A 68 5.98 5.08 -12.81
CA GLU A 68 6.34 6.44 -12.37
C GLU A 68 7.86 6.65 -12.38
N ILE A 69 8.61 5.67 -11.85
CA ILE A 69 10.08 5.71 -11.85
C ILE A 69 10.63 5.73 -13.28
N ARG A 70 10.05 4.94 -14.20
CA ARG A 70 10.48 4.93 -15.61
C ARG A 70 10.28 6.31 -16.24
N ALA A 71 9.11 6.93 -16.05
CA ALA A 71 8.84 8.27 -16.59
C ALA A 71 9.84 9.30 -16.06
N ALA A 72 10.17 9.26 -14.76
CA ALA A 72 11.15 10.17 -14.17
C ALA A 72 12.58 9.97 -14.73
N LEU A 73 12.97 8.73 -15.05
CA LEU A 73 14.25 8.43 -15.68
C LEU A 73 14.32 8.89 -17.14
N ASP A 74 13.22 8.76 -17.88
CA ASP A 74 13.11 9.20 -19.28
C ASP A 74 13.14 10.75 -19.38
N GLU A 75 12.45 11.45 -18.46
CA GLU A 75 12.49 12.92 -18.36
C GLU A 75 13.90 13.43 -18.05
N GLY A 76 14.68 12.73 -17.23
CA GLY A 76 16.06 13.10 -16.87
C GLY A 76 17.12 12.78 -17.93
N THR A 77 16.79 11.98 -18.95
CA THR A 77 17.75 11.47 -19.96
C THR A 77 17.72 12.24 -21.29
N THR A 78 16.95 13.32 -21.41
CA THR A 78 16.95 14.17 -22.61
C THR A 78 17.83 15.42 -22.47
N PRO A 79 19.10 15.41 -22.92
CA PRO A 79 19.81 16.65 -23.20
C PRO A 79 19.32 17.20 -24.54
N GLY A 80 18.23 17.97 -24.51
CA GLY A 80 17.80 18.83 -25.62
C GLY A 80 16.49 18.43 -26.31
N SER A 81 15.38 18.99 -25.84
CA SER A 81 14.33 19.47 -26.74
C SER A 81 13.52 20.57 -26.04
N GLY A 82 13.98 21.81 -26.22
CA GLY A 82 13.07 22.95 -26.12
C GLY A 82 12.06 22.84 -27.25
N GLY A 83 10.78 22.84 -26.90
CA GLY A 83 9.70 22.67 -27.87
C GLY A 83 8.38 23.15 -27.32
N ASN A 84 8.21 24.47 -27.21
CA ASN A 84 6.92 25.13 -27.22
C ASN A 84 6.02 24.46 -28.26
N SER A 85 5.00 23.73 -27.83
CA SER A 85 3.91 23.33 -28.70
C SER A 85 2.85 24.44 -28.69
N SER A 86 3.22 25.56 -29.31
CA SER A 86 2.26 26.43 -29.98
C SER A 86 1.91 25.77 -31.31
N VAL A 87 0.75 25.12 -31.37
CA VAL A 87 0.09 24.82 -32.64
C VAL A 87 -1.30 25.42 -32.59
N ASP A 88 -1.38 26.60 -33.19
CA ASP A 88 -2.59 27.21 -33.71
C ASP A 88 -3.10 26.33 -34.86
N ALA A 89 -4.31 25.80 -34.72
CA ALA A 89 -5.09 25.28 -35.84
C ALA A 89 -6.57 25.46 -35.50
N ALA A 90 -7.10 26.57 -35.99
CA ALA A 90 -8.50 26.90 -36.01
C ALA A 90 -9.37 25.76 -36.56
N VAL A 91 -10.50 25.48 -35.90
CA VAL A 91 -11.79 25.25 -36.59
C VAL A 91 -12.94 25.52 -35.63
N ALA A 92 -13.92 26.26 -36.14
CA ALA A 92 -15.07 26.80 -35.44
C ALA A 92 -16.04 25.72 -34.94
N THR A 93 -16.71 25.99 -33.81
CA THR A 93 -18.19 26.08 -33.73
C THR A 93 -18.62 26.47 -32.30
N ARG A 94 -19.48 27.49 -32.20
CA ARG A 94 -20.20 27.90 -30.98
C ARG A 94 -21.44 26.99 -30.85
N PRO A 95 -22.02 26.77 -29.65
CA PRO A 95 -22.96 27.78 -29.14
C PRO A 95 -22.96 28.00 -27.61
N LYS A 96 -22.91 29.29 -27.27
CA LYS A 96 -23.64 30.02 -26.21
C LYS A 96 -24.57 29.24 -25.26
N SER A 97 -24.28 29.30 -23.96
CA SER A 97 -25.29 29.45 -22.90
C SER A 97 -24.71 30.27 -21.73
N LYS A 98 -25.54 31.17 -21.20
CA LYS A 98 -25.22 32.20 -20.18
C LYS A 98 -25.26 31.62 -18.75
N PRO A 99 -24.62 32.28 -17.77
CA PRO A 99 -24.59 31.88 -16.37
C PRO A 99 -25.68 32.57 -15.52
N LYS A 100 -26.19 31.86 -14.50
CA LYS A 100 -26.88 32.28 -13.26
C LYS A 100 -27.47 31.01 -12.62
N ASP A 101 -27.58 30.77 -11.33
CA ASP A 101 -27.30 31.48 -10.07
C ASP A 101 -27.61 30.47 -8.94
N GLY A 102 -26.97 30.62 -7.78
CA GLY A 102 -27.57 30.26 -6.49
C GLY A 102 -27.46 28.83 -5.94
N GLY A 103 -26.67 28.69 -4.87
CA GLY A 103 -27.26 28.32 -3.57
C GLY A 103 -26.82 27.03 -2.89
N GLY A 104 -25.88 27.14 -1.93
CA GLY A 104 -26.06 26.62 -0.57
C GLY A 104 -25.49 25.23 -0.19
N ASN A 105 -24.63 25.25 0.83
CA ASN A 105 -24.34 24.17 1.80
C ASN A 105 -23.10 23.27 1.63
N ASP A 106 -21.94 23.82 1.26
CA ASP A 106 -20.67 23.07 1.11
C ASP A 106 -19.79 23.00 2.39
N GLY A 107 -20.26 23.53 3.53
CA GLY A 107 -19.46 23.62 4.76
C GLY A 107 -19.46 22.36 5.62
N GLU A 108 -20.63 21.76 5.82
CA GLU A 108 -20.82 20.66 6.79
C GLU A 108 -20.31 19.32 6.24
N ASP A 109 -20.44 19.09 4.94
CA ASP A 109 -19.98 17.85 4.29
C ASP A 109 -18.45 17.74 4.25
N GLN A 110 -17.75 18.86 4.13
CA GLN A 110 -16.28 18.86 4.15
C GLN A 110 -15.73 18.54 5.54
N GLU A 111 -16.36 19.06 6.59
CA GLU A 111 -15.95 18.79 7.97
C GLU A 111 -16.29 17.34 8.36
N GLN A 112 -17.48 16.84 8.03
CA GLN A 112 -17.84 15.44 8.26
C GLN A 112 -16.95 14.48 7.46
N SER A 113 -16.58 14.82 6.23
CA SER A 113 -15.67 14.01 5.41
C SER A 113 -14.27 13.94 6.02
N LYS A 114 -13.74 15.08 6.50
CA LYS A 114 -12.44 15.14 7.21
C LYS A 114 -12.47 14.33 8.51
N LEU A 115 -13.54 14.44 9.29
CA LEU A 115 -13.72 13.66 10.52
C LEU A 115 -13.78 12.16 10.23
N ARG A 116 -14.56 11.73 9.23
CA ARG A 116 -14.64 10.32 8.82
C ARG A 116 -13.30 9.80 8.28
N ALA A 117 -12.55 10.62 7.55
CA ALA A 117 -11.21 10.26 7.07
C ALA A 117 -10.23 10.07 8.22
N GLY A 118 -10.24 10.96 9.22
CA GLY A 118 -9.41 10.84 10.43
C GLY A 118 -9.77 9.64 11.31
N LEU A 119 -11.06 9.30 11.41
CA LEU A 119 -11.49 8.11 12.14
C LEU A 119 -11.09 6.82 11.43
N ASN A 120 -11.12 6.80 10.09
CA ASN A 120 -10.73 5.61 9.31
C ASN A 120 -9.22 5.33 9.34
N SER A 121 -8.36 6.34 9.53
CA SER A 121 -6.92 6.12 9.69
C SER A 121 -6.54 5.63 11.09
N ALA A 122 -7.32 5.98 12.11
CA ALA A 122 -7.11 5.53 13.49
C ALA A 122 -7.61 4.08 13.73
N ILE A 123 -8.55 3.60 12.91
CA ILE A 123 -9.05 2.22 13.00
C ILE A 123 -8.09 1.31 12.24
N ILE A 124 -7.22 0.63 12.98
CA ILE A 124 -6.37 -0.44 12.43
C ILE A 124 -7.27 -1.62 12.05
N ARG A 125 -7.51 -1.80 10.74
CA ARG A 125 -8.38 -2.86 10.19
C ARG A 125 -7.68 -4.22 10.08
N GLU A 126 -6.35 -4.22 10.10
CA GLU A 126 -5.52 -5.42 10.05
C GLU A 126 -5.24 -5.93 11.46
N LYS A 127 -5.20 -7.26 11.65
CA LYS A 127 -4.93 -7.85 12.96
C LYS A 127 -3.51 -7.45 13.39
N PRO A 128 -3.33 -6.59 14.41
CA PRO A 128 -2.00 -6.16 14.79
C PRO A 128 -1.24 -7.35 15.36
N ASN A 129 -0.04 -7.61 14.84
CA ASN A 129 0.84 -8.67 15.32
C ASN A 129 1.57 -8.22 16.59
N VAL A 130 0.82 -7.96 17.66
CA VAL A 130 1.33 -7.46 18.94
C VAL A 130 1.95 -8.61 19.72
N LYS A 131 3.20 -8.44 20.16
CA LYS A 131 3.86 -9.39 21.05
C LYS A 131 3.62 -9.01 22.51
N TRP A 132 3.71 -9.99 23.40
CA TRP A 132 3.51 -9.80 24.84
C TRP A 132 4.43 -8.72 25.45
N ASN A 133 5.64 -8.59 24.91
CA ASN A 133 6.63 -7.60 25.35
C ASN A 133 6.30 -6.18 24.90
N ASP A 134 5.44 -6.01 23.90
CA ASP A 134 5.08 -4.70 23.34
C ASP A 134 3.99 -3.99 24.18
N VAL A 135 3.39 -4.70 25.15
CA VAL A 135 2.34 -4.16 26.03
C VAL A 135 2.98 -3.61 27.31
N ALA A 136 3.03 -2.29 27.48
CA ALA A 136 3.53 -1.67 28.70
C ALA A 136 2.45 -1.59 29.81
N GLY A 137 2.86 -1.74 31.07
CA GLY A 137 2.02 -1.34 32.23
C GLY A 137 0.92 -2.31 32.69
N LEU A 138 0.92 -3.58 32.28
CA LEU A 138 -0.13 -4.58 32.62
C LEU A 138 0.42 -5.90 33.17
N GLU A 139 1.50 -5.86 33.97
CA GLU A 139 2.19 -7.08 34.39
C GLU A 139 1.31 -8.03 35.23
N SER A 140 0.46 -7.48 36.11
CA SER A 140 -0.48 -8.28 36.91
C SER A 140 -1.52 -8.98 36.06
N ALA A 141 -2.10 -8.28 35.07
CA ALA A 141 -3.09 -8.85 34.15
C ALA A 141 -2.45 -9.91 33.23
N LYS A 142 -1.23 -9.66 32.78
CA LYS A 142 -0.42 -10.60 32.00
C LYS A 142 -0.17 -11.90 32.78
N GLN A 143 0.34 -11.77 34.00
CA GLN A 143 0.62 -12.92 34.85
C GLN A 143 -0.65 -13.72 35.15
N ALA A 144 -1.76 -13.05 35.48
CA ALA A 144 -3.04 -13.72 35.74
C ALA A 144 -3.55 -14.53 34.52
N LEU A 145 -3.40 -14.01 33.31
CA LEU A 145 -3.78 -14.74 32.09
C LEU A 145 -2.88 -15.94 31.82
N GLN A 146 -1.57 -15.80 32.05
CA GLN A 146 -0.63 -16.91 31.91
C GLN A 146 -0.88 -18.01 32.95
N GLU A 147 -1.12 -17.60 34.20
CA GLU A 147 -1.47 -18.48 35.30
C GLU A 147 -2.80 -19.19 35.07
N ALA A 148 -3.83 -18.48 34.60
CA ALA A 148 -5.14 -19.06 34.29
C ALA A 148 -5.06 -20.18 33.24
N VAL A 149 -4.04 -20.19 32.38
CA VAL A 149 -3.81 -21.26 31.39
C VAL A 149 -2.96 -22.39 31.96
N ILE A 150 -1.99 -22.08 32.81
CA ILE A 150 -1.03 -23.07 33.35
C ILE A 150 -1.59 -23.80 34.59
N LEU A 151 -2.31 -23.11 35.48
CA LEU A 151 -2.85 -23.68 36.72
C LEU A 151 -3.81 -24.85 36.49
N PRO A 152 -4.73 -24.81 35.51
CA PRO A 152 -5.59 -25.96 35.21
C PRO A 152 -4.80 -27.21 34.78
N VAL A 153 -3.66 -27.02 34.12
CA VAL A 153 -2.78 -28.14 33.71
C VAL A 153 -1.94 -28.63 34.89
N LYS A 154 -1.46 -27.71 35.73
CA LYS A 154 -0.57 -28.03 36.85
C LYS A 154 -1.30 -28.60 38.06
N PHE A 155 -2.54 -28.20 38.28
CA PHE A 155 -3.39 -28.67 39.37
C PHE A 155 -4.81 -29.01 38.88
N PRO A 156 -4.99 -30.04 38.03
CA PRO A 156 -6.29 -30.37 37.44
C PRO A 156 -7.41 -30.59 38.46
N GLN A 157 -7.08 -31.10 39.64
CA GLN A 157 -8.00 -31.38 40.73
C GLN A 157 -8.73 -30.15 41.32
N PHE A 158 -8.23 -28.94 41.08
CA PHE A 158 -8.89 -27.69 41.49
C PHE A 158 -9.76 -27.07 40.38
N PHE A 159 -9.75 -27.65 39.16
CA PHE A 159 -10.37 -27.08 37.96
C PHE A 159 -11.28 -28.07 37.19
N THR A 160 -11.67 -29.18 37.83
CA THR A 160 -12.74 -30.12 37.40
C THR A 160 -14.04 -29.82 38.10
#